data_AF-A0A703SY29-F1
#
_entry.id   AF-A0A703SY29-F1
#
_cell.length_a   1.000
_cell.length_b   1.000
_cell.length_c   1.000
_cell.angle_alpha   90.00
_cell.angle_beta   90.00
_cell.angle_gamma   90.00
#
_symmetry.space_group_name_H-M   'P 1'
#
loop_
_entity.id
_entity.type
_entity.pdbx_description
1 polymer ?
#
loop_
_entity_poly.entity_id
_entity_poly.type
_entity_poly.pdbx_seq_one_letter_code
_entity_poly.pdbx_strand_id
1 'polypeptide(L)'
;MAQQVDGAAMPLDTEKVGIKGYLAFFLTIIFFSGVFSGSEGWWRVFDFTVLNGSFGHVTGTQTFRGAGGTGAKDGFLFALELAPSVILSLGIIAIT
;
A
#
# COMPACT_ATOMS: atom_id res chain seq x y z
N MET A 1 -2.60 -46.36 -33.76
CA MET A 1 -1.87 -45.15 -33.32
C MET A 1 -2.85 -44.25 -32.58
N ALA A 2 -2.85 -44.28 -31.26
CA ALA A 2 -3.54 -43.30 -30.42
C ALA A 2 -2.81 -43.30 -29.06
N GLN A 3 -1.85 -42.38 -28.92
CA GLN A 3 -1.15 -42.18 -27.67
C GLN A 3 -2.03 -41.27 -26.81
N GLN A 4 -2.69 -41.88 -25.82
CA GLN A 4 -3.35 -41.14 -24.75
C GLN A 4 -2.26 -40.41 -23.97
N VAL A 5 -2.14 -39.10 -24.22
CA VAL A 5 -1.33 -38.21 -23.39
C VAL A 5 -2.10 -38.08 -22.08
N ASP A 6 -1.77 -38.95 -21.14
CA ASP A 6 -2.20 -38.85 -19.75
C ASP A 6 -1.60 -37.56 -19.19
N GLY A 7 -2.42 -36.51 -19.15
CA GLY A 7 -2.11 -35.26 -18.47
C GLY A 7 -2.06 -35.55 -16.98
N ALA A 8 -0.92 -36.03 -16.51
CA ALA A 8 -0.65 -36.27 -15.10
C ALA A 8 -0.95 -34.98 -14.34
N ALA A 9 -2.04 -35.00 -13.56
CA ALA A 9 -2.33 -33.94 -12.62
C ALA A 9 -1.16 -33.85 -11.64
N MET A 10 -0.45 -32.73 -11.70
CA MET A 10 0.65 -32.42 -10.78
C MET A 10 0.09 -32.57 -9.35
N PRO A 11 0.73 -33.36 -8.46
CA PRO A 11 0.28 -33.44 -7.08
C PRO A 11 0.33 -32.03 -6.50
N LEU A 12 -0.83 -31.50 -6.08
CA LEU A 12 -0.89 -30.29 -5.29
C LEU A 12 -0.38 -30.66 -3.90
N ASP A 13 0.94 -30.63 -3.72
CA ASP A 13 1.56 -30.70 -2.41
C ASP A 13 0.92 -29.60 -1.56
N THR A 14 -0.02 -30.02 -0.72
CA THR A 14 -0.71 -29.13 0.19
C THR A 14 0.25 -28.91 1.34
N GLU A 15 1.23 -28.03 1.11
CA GLU A 15 2.20 -27.63 2.11
C GLU A 15 1.42 -27.04 3.29
N LYS A 16 1.45 -27.74 4.43
CA LYS A 16 0.82 -27.25 5.65
C LYS A 16 1.51 -25.95 6.05
N VAL A 17 0.70 -24.91 6.23
CA VAL A 17 1.17 -23.57 6.59
C VAL A 17 2.08 -23.67 7.81
N GLY A 18 3.36 -23.35 7.64
CA GLY A 18 4.31 -23.38 8.74
C GLY A 18 3.99 -22.35 9.82
N ILE A 19 4.58 -22.50 11.01
CA ILE A 19 4.39 -21.57 12.14
C ILE A 19 4.62 -20.09 11.77
N LYS A 20 5.53 -19.84 10.81
CA LYS A 20 5.82 -18.50 10.27
C LYS A 20 4.61 -17.90 9.55
N GLY A 21 3.82 -18.72 8.84
CA GLY A 21 2.61 -18.27 8.15
C GLY A 21 1.52 -17.86 9.12
N TYR A 22 1.33 -18.62 10.21
CA TYR A 22 0.41 -18.22 11.28
C TYR A 22 0.85 -16.95 12.00
N LEU A 23 2.16 -16.78 12.23
CA LEU A 23 2.69 -15.54 12.82
C LEU A 23 2.49 -14.33 11.90
N ALA A 24 2.80 -14.47 10.60
CA ALA A 24 2.56 -13.42 9.61
C ALA A 24 1.08 -13.07 9.49
N PHE A 25 0.20 -14.07 9.54
CA PHE A 25 -1.25 -13.88 9.54
C PHE A 25 -1.73 -13.10 10.77
N PHE A 26 -1.24 -13.47 11.96
CA PHE A 26 -1.57 -12.75 13.19
C PHE A 26 -1.13 -11.28 13.16
N LEU A 27 0.09 -11.01 12.70
CA LEU A 27 0.57 -9.64 12.51
C LEU A 27 -0.29 -8.88 11.49
N THR A 28 -0.63 -9.53 10.38
CA THR A 28 -1.50 -8.95 9.35
C THR A 28 -2.85 -8.56 9.93
N ILE A 29 -3.46 -9.41 10.77
CA ILE A 29 -4.70 -9.06 11.46
C ILE A 29 -4.50 -7.80 12.30
N ILE A 30 -3.43 -7.71 13.09
CA ILE A 30 -3.16 -6.52 13.91
C ILE A 30 -3.07 -5.26 13.04
N PHE A 31 -2.29 -5.30 11.95
CA PHE A 31 -2.11 -4.16 11.05
C PHE A 31 -3.38 -3.72 10.35
N PHE A 32 -4.20 -4.66 9.89
CA PHE A 32 -5.38 -4.34 9.08
C PHE A 32 -6.70 -4.27 9.87
N SER A 33 -6.72 -4.67 11.15
CA SER A 33 -7.94 -4.69 11.96
C SER A 33 -8.45 -3.31 12.37
N GLY A 34 -7.62 -2.26 12.36
CA GLY A 34 -8.04 -0.92 12.79
C GLY A 34 -8.14 -0.75 14.32
N VAL A 35 -7.67 -1.73 15.11
CA VAL A 35 -7.82 -1.77 16.57
C VAL A 35 -7.04 -0.65 17.29
N PHE A 36 -6.01 -0.10 16.66
CA PHE A 36 -5.18 0.98 17.21
C PHE A 36 -5.49 2.35 16.57
N SER A 37 -6.56 2.45 15.79
CA SER A 37 -6.94 3.69 15.09
C SER A 37 -7.20 4.87 16.03
N GLY A 38 -7.73 4.61 17.24
CA GLY A 38 -7.97 5.61 18.29
C GLY A 38 -6.88 5.72 19.35
N SER A 39 -5.78 4.97 19.24
CA SER A 39 -4.65 5.10 20.16
C SER A 39 -3.93 6.43 19.90
N GLU A 40 -3.56 7.17 20.95
CA GLU A 40 -2.82 8.44 20.80
C GLU A 40 -1.29 8.26 20.88
N GLY A 41 -0.80 7.05 21.20
CA GLY A 41 0.62 6.74 21.36
C GLY A 41 1.30 6.10 20.14
N TRP A 42 2.56 5.68 20.32
CA TRP A 42 3.39 4.97 19.32
C TRP A 42 2.71 3.75 18.66
N TRP A 43 1.78 3.11 19.36
CA TRP A 43 1.03 1.94 18.87
C TRP A 43 0.28 2.18 17.55
N ARG A 44 0.01 3.45 17.19
CA ARG A 44 -0.57 3.85 15.91
C ARG A 44 0.20 3.38 14.69
N VAL A 45 1.52 3.17 14.81
CA VAL A 45 2.36 2.67 13.70
C VAL A 45 1.96 1.24 13.31
N PHE A 46 1.33 0.49 14.22
CA PHE A 46 0.80 -0.84 13.94
C PHE A 46 -0.61 -0.82 13.35
N ASP A 47 -1.17 0.34 12.97
CA ASP A 47 -2.48 0.44 12.34
C ASP A 47 -2.36 0.96 10.91
N PHE A 48 -2.75 0.13 9.94
CA PHE A 48 -2.72 0.51 8.53
C PHE A 48 -3.65 1.70 8.23
N THR A 49 -4.76 1.85 8.94
CA THR A 49 -5.69 2.97 8.74
C THR A 49 -5.04 4.30 9.11
N VAL A 50 -4.26 4.31 10.20
CA VAL A 50 -3.53 5.51 10.62
C VAL A 50 -2.38 5.83 9.67
N LEU A 51 -1.61 4.82 9.25
CA LEU A 51 -0.53 5.00 8.28
C LEU A 51 -1.05 5.49 6.91
N ASN A 52 -2.17 4.94 6.47
CA ASN A 52 -2.82 5.33 5.22
C ASN A 52 -3.39 6.76 5.33
N GLY A 53 -3.94 7.11 6.49
CA GLY A 53 -4.46 8.43 6.80
C GLY A 53 -5.65 8.83 5.93
N SER A 54 -5.76 10.12 5.66
CA SER A 54 -6.89 10.75 4.96
C SER A 54 -6.42 11.69 3.87
N PHE A 55 -7.23 11.82 2.83
CA PHE A 55 -7.07 12.91 1.86
C PHE A 55 -7.42 14.25 2.49
N GLY A 56 -6.79 15.32 2.02
CA GLY A 56 -7.20 16.68 2.36
C GLY A 56 -8.58 17.00 1.79
N HIS A 57 -9.31 17.88 2.47
CA HIS A 57 -10.60 18.35 2.00
C HIS A 57 -10.41 19.55 1.06
N VAL A 58 -11.20 19.59 -0.02
CA VAL A 58 -11.21 20.71 -0.97
C VAL A 58 -12.53 21.45 -0.81
N THR A 59 -12.52 22.57 -0.07
CA THR A 59 -13.71 23.36 0.26
C THR A 59 -13.79 24.70 -0.49
N GLY A 60 -12.87 24.96 -1.42
CA GLY A 60 -12.77 26.26 -2.10
C GLY A 60 -11.60 26.32 -3.06
N THR A 61 -10.75 27.34 -2.92
CA THR A 61 -9.59 27.63 -3.79
C THR A 61 -8.36 26.76 -3.53
N GLN A 62 -8.52 25.62 -2.86
CA GLN A 62 -7.39 24.73 -2.54
C GLN A 62 -6.92 23.97 -3.78
N THR A 63 -5.63 23.62 -3.82
CA THR A 63 -5.09 22.74 -4.86
C THR A 63 -5.69 21.33 -4.73
N PHE A 64 -5.45 20.49 -5.73
CA PHE A 64 -6.00 19.13 -5.77
C PHE A 64 -5.61 18.25 -4.56
N ARG A 65 -4.54 18.62 -3.83
CA ARG A 65 -4.15 17.98 -2.57
C ARG A 65 -5.13 18.26 -1.41
N GLY A 66 -5.81 19.41 -1.44
CA GLY A 66 -6.69 19.87 -0.36
C GLY A 66 -5.95 20.31 0.90
N ALA A 67 -6.67 20.50 2.01
CA ALA A 67 -6.11 20.84 3.32
C ALA A 67 -6.52 19.82 4.40
N GLY A 68 -5.64 19.61 5.41
CA GLY A 68 -5.90 18.70 6.52
C GLY A 68 -5.75 17.20 6.20
N GLY A 69 -5.08 16.87 5.09
CA GLY A 69 -4.72 15.49 4.77
C GLY A 69 -3.64 14.95 5.72
N THR A 70 -3.59 13.62 5.89
CA THR A 70 -2.60 12.95 6.74
C THR A 70 -2.13 11.64 6.13
N GLY A 71 -0.95 11.17 6.53
CA GLY A 71 -0.44 9.85 6.18
C GLY A 71 -0.10 9.67 4.70
N ALA A 72 -0.13 8.42 4.24
CA ALA A 72 0.27 8.04 2.89
C ALA A 72 -0.60 8.68 1.80
N LYS A 73 -1.91 8.85 2.04
CA LYS A 73 -2.83 9.47 1.07
C LYS A 73 -2.47 10.91 0.75
N ASP A 74 -2.12 11.71 1.76
CA ASP A 74 -1.70 13.09 1.57
C ASP A 74 -0.32 13.17 0.89
N GLY A 75 0.63 12.30 1.30
CA GLY A 75 1.94 12.19 0.65
C GLY A 75 1.86 11.74 -0.82
N PHE A 76 0.91 10.87 -1.17
CA PHE A 76 0.68 10.45 -2.54
C PHE A 76 0.22 11.61 -3.44
N LEU A 77 -0.74 12.43 -2.98
CA LEU A 77 -1.18 13.60 -3.72
C LEU A 77 -0.05 14.64 -3.85
N PHE A 78 0.77 14.82 -2.81
CA PHE A 78 1.97 15.64 -2.90
C PHE A 78 2.97 15.13 -3.96
N ALA A 79 3.24 13.82 -3.99
CA ALA A 79 4.14 13.25 -4.99
C ALA A 79 3.59 13.42 -6.41
N LEU A 80 2.27 13.26 -6.60
CA LEU A 80 1.61 13.55 -7.88
C LEU A 80 1.72 15.02 -8.30
N GLU A 81 1.77 15.94 -7.33
CA GLU A 81 1.95 17.39 -7.59
C GLU A 81 3.33 17.67 -8.15
N LEU A 82 4.33 17.00 -7.57
CA LEU A 82 5.72 17.20 -7.94
C LEU A 82 6.12 16.42 -9.19
N ALA A 83 5.56 15.24 -9.43
CA ALA A 83 6.02 14.32 -10.46
C ALA A 83 6.18 14.96 -11.85
N PRO A 84 5.19 15.72 -12.40
CA PRO A 84 5.34 16.34 -13.72
C PRO A 84 6.49 17.36 -13.77
N SER A 85 6.60 18.21 -12.75
CA SER A 85 7.64 19.25 -12.68
C SER A 85 9.05 18.67 -12.55
N VAL A 86 9.20 17.62 -11.75
CA VAL A 86 10.49 16.94 -11.53
C VAL A 86 10.91 16.17 -12.78
N ILE A 87 9.98 15.46 -13.42
CA ILE A 87 10.26 14.73 -14.68
C ILE A 87 10.73 15.70 -15.75
N LEU A 88 10.05 16.84 -15.91
CA LEU A 88 10.44 17.85 -16.89
C LEU A 88 11.82 18.44 -16.57
N SER A 89 12.06 18.83 -15.31
CA SER A 89 13.35 19.39 -14.89
C SER A 89 14.49 18.40 -15.12
N LEU A 90 14.30 17.13 -14.75
CA LEU A 90 15.29 16.09 -14.98
C LEU A 90 15.53 15.83 -16.48
N GLY A 91 14.48 15.90 -17.29
CA GLY A 91 14.58 15.79 -18.75
C GLY A 91 15.43 16.89 -19.39
N ILE A 92 15.30 18.14 -18.92
CA ILE A 92 16.14 19.26 -19.39
C ILE A 92 17.60 19.05 -18.97
N ILE A 93 17.84 18.68 -17.71
CA ILE A 93 19.19 18.43 -17.19
C ILE A 93 19.89 17.29 -17.94
N ALA A 94 19.15 16.26 -18.36
CA ALA A 94 19.73 15.11 -19.05
C ALA A 94 20.27 15.43 -20.46
N ILE A 95 19.86 16.53 -21.08
CA ILE A 95 20.28 16.93 -22.44
C ILE A 95 21.28 18.10 -22.45
N THR A 96 21.54 18.72 -21.30
CA THR A 96 22.53 19.79 -21.11
C THR A 96 23.82 19.23 -20.56
#